data_AF-A0A7Y0ZUR6-F1
#
_entry.id   AF-A0A7Y0ZUR6-F1
#
_cell.length_a   1.000
_cell.length_b   1.000
_cell.length_c   1.000
_cell.angle_alpha   90.00
_cell.angle_beta   90.00
_cell.angle_gamma   90.00
#
_symmetry.space_group_name_H-M   'P 1'
#
loop_
_entity.id
_entity.type
_entity.pdbx_description
1 polymer ?
#
loop_
_entity_poly.entity_id
_entity_poly.type
_entity_poly.pdbx_seq_one_letter_code
_entity_poly.pdbx_strand_id
1 'polypeptide(L)'
;MRNPYPIAISGLFPDPAAVFYVSHHVSRIIREQLERQIINTEVFDKKYGDNYWLSLRDSSVSGLLDLNVTGPEVSKRNKAVSYSLRMPSQPINKDPTGYEKYLEYHEKGVKEVFDALKIQMSEPIDSIYNAIRKEVRKLPPDKLKNPE
;
A
#
# COMPACT_ATOMS: atom_id res chain seq x y z
N MET A 1 -17.90 -3.98 -17.53
CA MET A 1 -17.83 -4.44 -16.12
C MET A 1 -16.82 -3.57 -15.41
N ARG A 2 -17.23 -2.90 -14.33
CA ARG A 2 -16.33 -2.14 -13.44
C ARG A 2 -15.26 -3.12 -12.94
N ASN A 3 -13.99 -2.73 -12.91
CA ASN A 3 -12.98 -3.53 -12.21
C ASN A 3 -13.44 -3.63 -10.74
N PRO A 4 -13.76 -4.81 -10.20
CA PRO A 4 -14.27 -4.92 -8.83
C PRO A 4 -13.24 -4.47 -7.78
N TYR A 5 -11.99 -4.27 -8.19
CA TYR A 5 -10.87 -3.90 -7.35
C TYR A 5 -10.30 -2.53 -7.80
N PRO A 6 -10.78 -1.40 -7.24
CA PRO A 6 -10.27 -0.08 -7.58
C PRO A 6 -8.83 0.14 -7.12
N ILE A 7 -8.28 -0.76 -6.27
CA ILE A 7 -6.93 -0.68 -5.73
C ILE A 7 -6.23 -2.04 -5.83
N ALA A 8 -5.03 -2.07 -6.40
CA ALA A 8 -4.11 -3.19 -6.22
C ALA A 8 -2.84 -2.74 -5.49
N ILE A 9 -2.41 -3.53 -4.52
CA ILE A 9 -1.15 -3.36 -3.81
C ILE A 9 -0.19 -4.43 -4.34
N SER A 10 0.99 -4.02 -4.79
CA SER A 10 2.03 -4.93 -5.25
C SER A 10 3.38 -4.55 -4.65
N GLY A 11 4.18 -5.55 -4.29
CA GLY A 11 5.58 -5.35 -3.91
C GLY A 11 6.47 -5.29 -5.15
N LEU A 12 7.37 -4.31 -5.18
CA LEU A 12 8.44 -4.19 -6.17
C LEU A 12 9.75 -3.91 -5.43
N PHE A 13 10.64 -4.90 -5.37
CA PHE A 13 11.90 -4.82 -4.62
C PHE A 13 13.09 -4.77 -5.61
N PRO A 14 13.48 -3.58 -6.10
CA PRO A 14 14.54 -3.47 -7.09
C PRO A 14 15.95 -3.67 -6.50
N ASP A 15 16.11 -3.59 -5.17
CA ASP A 15 17.39 -3.71 -4.48
C ASP A 15 17.41 -4.95 -3.56
N PRO A 16 18.16 -6.01 -3.91
CA PRO A 16 18.31 -7.22 -3.10
C PRO A 16 18.91 -6.95 -1.72
N ALA A 17 19.73 -5.90 -1.58
CA ALA A 17 20.34 -5.53 -0.30
C ALA A 17 19.38 -4.72 0.60
N ALA A 18 18.25 -4.27 0.06
CA ALA A 18 17.25 -3.51 0.78
C ALA A 18 15.94 -4.27 0.98
N VAL A 19 15.82 -5.56 0.67
CA VAL A 19 14.53 -6.24 0.74
C VAL A 19 13.96 -6.20 2.17
N PHE A 20 12.71 -5.76 2.30
CA PHE A 20 11.90 -6.08 3.46
C PHE A 20 10.80 -7.03 3.00
N TYR A 21 10.57 -8.06 3.78
CA TYR A 21 9.66 -9.13 3.41
C TYR A 21 8.34 -8.96 4.13
N VAL A 22 7.34 -8.43 3.42
CA VAL A 22 5.96 -8.43 3.87
C VAL A 22 5.26 -9.58 3.18
N SER A 23 4.59 -10.43 3.95
CA SER A 23 3.87 -11.55 3.36
C SER A 23 2.70 -11.07 2.50
N HIS A 24 2.37 -11.87 1.48
CA HIS A 24 1.16 -11.64 0.68
C HIS A 24 -0.13 -11.63 1.54
N HIS A 25 -0.13 -12.27 2.71
CA HIS A 25 -1.25 -12.22 3.65
C HIS A 25 -1.45 -10.83 4.23
N VAL A 26 -0.37 -10.14 4.61
CA VAL A 26 -0.43 -8.76 5.11
C VAL A 26 -0.90 -7.83 4.00
N SER A 27 -0.32 -7.91 2.79
CA SER A 27 -0.75 -7.09 1.65
C SER A 27 -2.22 -7.32 1.29
N ARG A 28 -2.70 -8.56 1.38
CA ARG A 28 -4.11 -8.90 1.16
C ARG A 28 -5.03 -8.27 2.20
N ILE A 29 -4.68 -8.33 3.49
CA ILE A 29 -5.46 -7.70 4.56
C ILE A 29 -5.56 -6.19 4.31
N ILE A 30 -4.44 -5.52 4.01
CA ILE A 30 -4.43 -4.09 3.73
C ILE A 30 -5.37 -3.76 2.56
N ARG A 31 -5.23 -4.49 1.45
CA ARG A 31 -6.07 -4.27 0.26
C ARG A 31 -7.56 -4.43 0.60
N GLU A 32 -7.94 -5.56 1.19
CA GLU A 32 -9.34 -5.86 1.51
C GLU A 32 -9.95 -4.82 2.47
N GLN A 33 -9.17 -4.36 3.46
CA GLN A 33 -9.63 -3.34 4.41
C GLN A 33 -9.77 -1.97 3.77
N LEU A 34 -8.85 -1.56 2.89
CA LEU A 34 -8.96 -0.29 2.16
C LEU A 34 -10.12 -0.32 1.17
N GLU A 35 -10.24 -1.37 0.35
CA GLU A 35 -11.28 -1.47 -0.68
C GLU A 35 -12.69 -1.39 -0.11
N ARG A 36 -12.94 -2.04 1.04
CA ARG A 36 -14.25 -2.00 1.71
C ARG A 36 -14.66 -0.62 2.18
N GLN A 37 -13.69 0.27 2.37
CA GLN A 37 -13.88 1.58 2.97
C GLN A 37 -13.92 2.70 1.93
N ILE A 38 -13.63 2.42 0.66
CA ILE A 38 -13.73 3.43 -0.41
C ILE A 38 -15.20 3.67 -0.74
N ILE A 39 -15.66 4.90 -0.54
CA ILE A 39 -17.06 5.29 -0.82
C ILE A 39 -17.18 6.17 -2.06
N ASN A 40 -16.12 6.88 -2.46
CA ASN A 40 -16.17 7.78 -3.62
C ASN A 40 -14.79 7.91 -4.30
N THR A 41 -14.81 7.81 -5.64
CA THR A 41 -13.65 7.95 -6.54
C THR A 41 -13.86 8.98 -7.66
N GLU A 42 -14.92 9.80 -7.60
CA GLU A 42 -15.33 10.70 -8.70
C GLU A 42 -14.22 11.61 -9.23
N VAL A 43 -13.38 12.17 -8.35
CA VAL A 43 -12.26 13.03 -8.77
C VAL A 43 -11.20 12.23 -9.53
N PHE A 44 -10.91 11.01 -9.07
CA PHE A 44 -10.01 10.08 -9.74
C PHE A 44 -10.58 9.66 -11.10
N ASP A 45 -11.86 9.27 -11.13
CA ASP A 45 -12.56 8.81 -12.34
C ASP A 45 -12.67 9.92 -13.38
N LYS A 46 -12.96 11.16 -12.95
CA LYS A 46 -13.00 12.33 -13.84
C LYS A 46 -11.61 12.65 -14.43
N LYS A 47 -10.54 12.42 -13.68
CA LYS A 47 -9.17 12.74 -14.12
C LYS A 47 -8.58 11.69 -15.06
N TYR A 48 -8.79 10.41 -14.78
CA TYR A 48 -8.13 9.33 -15.52
C TYR A 48 -9.10 8.50 -16.39
N GLY A 49 -10.38 8.45 -16.02
CA GLY A 49 -11.40 7.59 -16.62
C GLY A 49 -11.86 6.51 -15.63
N ASP A 50 -13.14 6.16 -15.72
CA ASP A 50 -13.83 5.16 -14.88
C ASP A 50 -13.33 3.71 -15.05
N ASN A 51 -12.50 3.48 -16.07
CA ASN A 51 -11.87 2.21 -16.36
C ASN A 51 -10.43 2.10 -15.83
N TYR A 52 -9.91 3.14 -15.17
CA TYR A 52 -8.60 3.08 -14.53
C TYR A 52 -8.69 2.52 -13.10
N TRP A 53 -7.60 1.89 -12.66
CA TRP A 53 -7.45 1.41 -11.28
C TRP A 53 -6.16 1.96 -10.66
N LEU A 54 -6.17 2.13 -9.34
CA LEU A 54 -5.04 2.62 -8.56
C LEU A 54 -4.11 1.45 -8.21
N SER A 55 -2.82 1.62 -8.49
CA SER A 55 -1.77 0.66 -8.12
C SER A 55 -0.84 1.30 -7.10
N LEU A 56 -0.72 0.70 -5.92
CA LEU A 56 0.28 1.07 -4.93
C LEU A 56 1.44 0.06 -5.01
N ARG A 57 2.63 0.55 -5.31
CA ARG A 57 3.85 -0.26 -5.45
C ARG A 57 4.75 -0.05 -4.25
N ASP A 58 4.83 -1.02 -3.36
CA ASP A 58 5.72 -0.96 -2.22
C ASP A 58 7.14 -1.27 -2.68
N SER A 59 8.09 -0.39 -2.37
CA SER A 59 9.48 -0.60 -2.72
C SER A 59 10.39 -0.32 -1.56
N SER A 60 11.43 -1.13 -1.43
CA SER A 60 12.48 -0.90 -0.46
C SER A 60 13.66 -0.17 -1.08
N VAL A 61 14.25 0.76 -0.32
CA VAL A 61 15.37 1.56 -0.80
C VAL A 61 16.43 1.66 0.29
N SER A 62 17.65 1.24 -0.04
CA SER A 62 18.81 1.41 0.84
C SER A 62 19.18 2.89 1.00
N GLY A 63 19.59 3.29 2.21
CA GLY A 63 20.00 4.66 2.51
C GLY A 63 18.87 5.69 2.59
N LEU A 64 17.63 5.29 2.33
CA LEU A 64 16.47 6.15 2.54
C LEU A 64 16.23 6.35 4.05
N LEU A 65 15.97 7.58 4.47
CA LEU A 65 15.78 7.93 5.89
C LEU A 65 14.31 7.90 6.31
N ASP A 66 13.39 8.16 5.39
CA ASP A 66 11.95 8.21 5.62
C ASP A 66 11.19 7.79 4.35
N LEU A 67 9.88 7.59 4.45
CA LEU A 67 9.02 7.31 3.30
C LEU A 67 9.19 8.37 2.20
N ASN A 68 9.27 7.92 0.95
CA ASN A 68 9.20 8.77 -0.23
C ASN A 68 8.14 8.23 -1.19
N VAL A 69 7.07 8.99 -1.40
CA VAL A 69 6.00 8.65 -2.35
C VAL A 69 6.29 9.29 -3.70
N THR A 70 6.32 8.49 -4.76
CA THR A 70 6.57 8.98 -6.13
C THR A 70 5.47 8.54 -7.09
N GLY A 71 5.07 9.42 -8.02
CA GLY A 71 4.03 9.16 -9.00
C GLY A 71 3.20 10.42 -9.31
N PRO A 72 2.08 10.29 -10.04
CA PRO A 72 1.58 9.06 -10.64
C PRO A 72 2.32 8.68 -11.94
N GLU A 73 2.58 7.38 -12.12
CA GLU A 73 2.88 6.79 -13.43
C GLU A 73 1.56 6.30 -14.05
N VAL A 74 1.24 6.70 -15.28
CA VAL A 74 -0.03 6.34 -15.93
C VAL A 74 0.21 5.36 -17.08
N SER A 75 -0.26 4.13 -16.92
CA SER A 75 -0.27 3.11 -17.97
C SER A 75 -1.60 3.09 -18.71
N LYS A 76 -1.64 3.69 -19.91
CA LYS A 76 -2.82 3.67 -20.78
C LYS A 76 -3.20 2.27 -21.26
N ARG A 77 -2.21 1.38 -21.39
CA ARG A 77 -2.37 -0.02 -21.82
C ARG A 77 -3.05 -0.85 -20.73
N ASN A 78 -2.56 -0.74 -19.50
CA ASN A 78 -3.06 -1.53 -18.36
C ASN A 78 -4.19 -0.83 -17.61
N LYS A 79 -4.56 0.39 -18.03
CA LYS A 79 -5.49 1.28 -17.35
C LYS A 79 -5.13 1.45 -15.87
N ALA A 80 -3.84 1.64 -15.58
CA ALA A 80 -3.34 1.72 -14.22
C ALA A 80 -2.77 3.10 -13.94
N VAL A 81 -3.07 3.65 -12.77
CA VAL A 81 -2.40 4.82 -12.18
C VAL A 81 -1.56 4.31 -11.03
N SER A 82 -0.25 4.34 -11.15
CA SER A 82 0.67 3.76 -10.16
C SER A 82 1.37 4.82 -9.33
N TYR A 83 1.40 4.62 -8.02
CA TYR A 83 2.28 5.32 -7.09
C TYR A 83 3.26 4.32 -6.49
N SER A 84 4.50 4.74 -6.29
CA SER A 84 5.51 3.93 -5.59
C SER A 84 5.70 4.47 -4.17
N LEU A 85 5.51 3.61 -3.18
CA LEU A 85 5.75 3.87 -1.76
C LEU A 85 7.15 3.37 -1.45
N ARG A 86 8.15 4.25 -1.55
CA ARG A 86 9.56 3.90 -1.32
C ARG A 86 9.84 4.01 0.17
N MET A 87 10.10 2.89 0.81
CA MET A 87 10.25 2.78 2.27
C MET A 87 11.69 2.43 2.66
N PRO A 88 12.16 2.91 3.84
CA PRO A 88 13.47 2.58 4.33
C PRO A 88 13.52 1.13 4.82
N SER A 89 14.47 0.35 4.31
CA SER A 89 14.56 -1.09 4.62
C SER A 89 15.02 -1.37 6.05
N GLN A 90 15.99 -0.61 6.56
CA GLN A 90 16.59 -0.85 7.88
C GLN A 90 15.57 -0.80 9.03
N PRO A 91 14.73 0.26 9.17
CA PRO A 91 13.75 0.33 10.24
C PRO A 91 12.72 -0.81 10.18
N ILE A 92 12.32 -1.24 8.99
CA ILE A 92 11.37 -2.34 8.80
C ILE A 92 12.02 -3.67 9.17
N ASN A 93 13.26 -3.91 8.76
CA ASN A 93 13.96 -5.16 9.06
C ASN A 93 14.35 -5.30 10.55
N LYS A 94 14.59 -4.18 11.24
CA LYS A 94 14.86 -4.13 12.70
C LYS A 94 13.61 -4.17 13.58
N ASP A 95 12.42 -4.15 12.98
CA ASP A 95 11.17 -4.20 13.72
C ASP A 95 10.97 -5.58 14.39
N PRO A 96 10.88 -5.64 15.74
CA PRO A 96 10.71 -6.89 16.46
C PRO A 96 9.36 -7.55 16.20
N THR A 97 8.32 -6.78 15.82
CA THR A 97 7.00 -7.33 15.47
C THR A 97 6.98 -7.90 14.06
N GLY A 98 7.90 -7.42 13.22
CA GLY A 98 8.04 -7.83 11.83
C GLY A 98 7.10 -7.16 10.85
N TYR A 99 6.17 -6.30 11.29
CA TYR A 99 5.18 -5.69 10.40
C TYR A 99 4.77 -4.25 10.80
N GLU A 100 4.89 -3.84 12.08
CA GLU A 100 4.42 -2.53 12.55
C GLU A 100 5.10 -1.37 11.82
N LYS A 101 6.42 -1.44 11.63
CA LYS A 101 7.15 -0.37 10.91
C LYS A 101 6.77 -0.30 9.44
N TYR A 102 6.53 -1.44 8.81
CA TYR A 102 6.00 -1.45 7.45
C TYR A 102 4.60 -0.82 7.40
N LEU A 103 3.70 -1.21 8.30
CA LEU A 103 2.35 -0.64 8.36
C LEU A 103 2.37 0.87 8.66
N GLU A 104 3.31 1.36 9.47
CA GLU A 104 3.50 2.79 9.73
C GLU A 104 3.84 3.55 8.44
N TYR A 105 4.81 3.07 7.65
CA TYR A 105 5.17 3.71 6.38
C TYR A 105 4.08 3.56 5.33
N HIS A 106 3.45 2.39 5.24
CA HIS A 106 2.37 2.13 4.30
C HIS A 106 1.15 3.02 4.61
N GLU A 107 0.82 3.21 5.90
CA GLU A 107 -0.23 4.14 6.33
C GLU A 107 0.04 5.57 5.86
N LYS A 108 1.25 6.08 6.10
CA LYS A 108 1.66 7.42 5.65
C LYS A 108 1.53 7.56 4.14
N GLY A 109 1.99 6.56 3.39
CA GLY A 109 1.94 6.55 1.92
C GLY A 109 0.53 6.51 1.37
N VAL A 110 -0.35 5.71 1.97
CA VAL A 110 -1.76 5.66 1.57
C VAL A 110 -2.47 6.98 1.85
N LYS A 111 -2.22 7.61 3.02
CA LYS A 111 -2.77 8.95 3.30
C LYS A 111 -2.37 9.94 2.21
N GLU A 112 -1.08 10.02 1.91
CA GLU A 112 -0.55 10.95 0.90
C GLU A 112 -1.17 10.71 -0.48
N VAL A 113 -1.24 9.45 -0.94
CA VAL A 113 -1.81 9.12 -2.25
C VAL A 113 -3.31 9.40 -2.30
N PHE A 114 -4.07 9.02 -1.27
CA PHE A 114 -5.52 9.18 -1.27
C PHE A 114 -5.90 10.66 -1.18
N ASP A 115 -5.16 11.46 -0.40
CA ASP A 115 -5.33 12.91 -0.32
C ASP A 115 -5.02 13.61 -1.65
N ALA A 116 -3.99 13.15 -2.37
CA ALA A 116 -3.62 13.66 -3.68
C ALA A 116 -4.66 13.30 -4.76
N LEU A 117 -5.28 12.12 -4.66
CA LEU A 117 -6.30 11.64 -5.59
C LEU A 117 -7.73 12.01 -5.20
N LYS A 118 -7.93 12.59 -4.00
CA LYS A 118 -9.24 12.90 -3.41
C LYS A 118 -10.15 11.67 -3.34
N ILE A 119 -9.58 10.51 -3.00
CA ILE A 119 -10.35 9.28 -2.74
C ILE A 119 -11.00 9.43 -1.37
N GLN A 120 -12.32 9.26 -1.29
CA GLN A 120 -13.06 9.38 -0.05
C GLN A 120 -13.28 8.01 0.61
N MET A 121 -13.10 7.98 1.92
CA MET A 121 -13.22 6.79 2.75
C MET A 121 -14.40 6.93 3.72
N SER A 122 -15.08 5.83 4.03
CA SER A 122 -16.12 5.80 5.07
C SER A 122 -15.57 5.96 6.48
N GLU A 123 -14.31 5.61 6.70
CA GLU A 123 -13.60 5.79 7.96
C GLU A 123 -12.27 6.52 7.76
N PRO A 124 -11.77 7.26 8.77
CA PRO A 124 -10.42 7.81 8.75
C PRO A 124 -9.36 6.73 8.51
N ILE A 125 -8.32 7.05 7.72
CA ILE A 125 -7.27 6.08 7.37
C ILE A 125 -6.59 5.49 8.61
N ASP A 126 -6.34 6.30 9.65
CA ASP A 126 -5.77 5.82 10.92
C ASP A 126 -6.65 4.77 11.61
N SER A 127 -7.97 4.93 11.60
CA SER A 127 -8.92 3.92 12.11
C SER A 127 -8.86 2.62 11.31
N ILE A 128 -8.80 2.72 9.98
CA ILE A 128 -8.67 1.55 9.09
C ILE A 128 -7.35 0.81 9.37
N TYR A 129 -6.24 1.53 9.52
CA TYR A 129 -4.96 0.90 9.84
C TYR A 129 -4.90 0.32 11.26
N ASN A 130 -5.63 0.89 12.21
CA ASN A 130 -5.80 0.26 13.53
C ASN A 130 -6.55 -1.08 13.42
N ALA A 131 -7.54 -1.20 12.54
CA ALA A 131 -8.19 -2.47 12.25
C ALA A 131 -7.24 -3.46 11.54
N ILE A 132 -6.48 -3.01 10.53
CA ILE A 132 -5.45 -3.80 9.85
C ILE A 132 -4.45 -4.37 10.85
N ARG A 133 -3.89 -3.54 11.75
CA ARG A 133 -2.95 -3.98 12.80
C ARG A 133 -3.54 -5.09 13.67
N LYS A 134 -4.82 -4.94 14.08
CA LYS A 134 -5.53 -5.97 14.87
C LYS A 134 -5.70 -7.28 14.09
N GLU A 135 -5.91 -7.24 12.78
CA GLU A 135 -6.03 -8.44 11.96
C GLU A 135 -4.67 -9.10 11.67
N VAL A 136 -3.67 -8.30 11.33
CA VAL A 136 -2.30 -8.78 11.08
C VAL A 136 -1.73 -9.45 12.33
N ARG A 137 -1.97 -8.92 13.53
CA ARG A 137 -1.55 -9.53 14.80
C ARG A 137 -2.13 -10.93 15.05
N LYS A 138 -3.23 -11.29 14.40
CA LYS A 138 -3.83 -12.64 14.50
C LYS A 138 -3.14 -13.65 13.58
N LEU A 139 -2.29 -13.20 12.65
CA LEU A 139 -1.53 -14.09 11.79
C LEU A 139 -0.43 -14.79 12.61
N PRO A 140 -0.16 -16.08 12.32
CA PRO A 140 0.98 -16.77 12.90
C PRO A 140 2.31 -16.18 12.34
N PRO A 141 3.43 -16.30 13.06
CA PRO A 141 4.69 -15.63 12.70
C PRO A 141 5.21 -15.93 11.29
N ASP A 142 5.04 -17.16 10.80
CA ASP A 142 5.39 -17.62 9.45
C ASP A 142 4.59 -16.90 8.34
N LYS A 143 3.45 -16.28 8.71
CA LYS A 143 2.60 -15.50 7.80
C LYS A 143 2.83 -14.00 7.92
N LEU A 144 3.78 -13.52 8.71
CA LEU A 144 4.09 -12.08 8.83
C LEU A 144 5.19 -11.65 7.85
N LYS A 145 6.20 -12.50 7.65
CA LYS A 145 7.31 -12.27 6.71
C LYS A 145 7.41 -13.45 5.75
N ASN A 146 7.65 -13.18 4.47
CA ASN A 146 7.96 -14.23 3.49
C ASN A 146 9.49 -14.28 3.33
N PRO A 147 10.23 -15.27 3.86
CA PRO A 147 11.70 -15.29 3.75
C PRO A 147 12.23 -15.66 2.36
N GLU A 148 11.38 -15.69 1.32
CA GLU A 148 11.74 -16.08 -0.05
C GLU A 148 11.71 -14.87 -0.99
#